data_AF-J3MLH9-F1
#
_entry.id   AF-J3MLH9-F1
#
_cell.length_a   1.000
_cell.length_b   1.000
_cell.length_c   1.000
_cell.angle_alpha   90.00
_cell.angle_beta   90.00
_cell.angle_gamma   90.00
#
_symmetry.space_group_name_H-M   'P 1'
#
loop_
_entity.id
_entity.type
_entity.pdbx_description
1 polymer ?
#
loop_
_entity_poly.entity_id
_entity_poly.type
_entity_poly.pdbx_seq_one_letter_code
_entity_poly.pdbx_strand_id
1 'polypeptide(L)'
;MGYQNSKNKSDYGLEDFFQEVQEIEIFLDKMSNINHKLQEANEESKSVTKASLSKAIKRRMEKDIDEVGKITRNIKVKLEEMDRNNLENRKMPGCGKGTGVDRSRMSMTVALKNRLKDRIKDFQVNVRV
;
A
#
# COMPACT_ATOMS: atom_id res chain seq x y z
N MET A 1 32.06 5.87 -31.27
CA MET A 1 31.51 4.65 -30.64
C MET A 1 30.83 5.06 -29.35
N GLY A 2 29.49 5.05 -29.32
CA GLY A 2 28.74 5.41 -28.12
C GLY A 2 28.78 4.26 -27.13
N TYR A 3 29.33 4.49 -25.94
CA TYR A 3 29.25 3.57 -24.82
C TYR A 3 27.77 3.39 -24.48
N GLN A 4 27.20 2.25 -24.88
CA GLN A 4 25.92 1.81 -24.33
C GLN A 4 26.16 1.55 -22.85
N ASN A 5 25.67 2.48 -22.04
CA ASN A 5 25.60 2.34 -20.60
C ASN A 5 24.66 1.16 -20.29
N SER A 6 25.24 -0.03 -20.18
CA SER A 6 24.55 -1.23 -19.71
C SER A 6 24.12 -0.94 -18.28
N LYS A 7 22.88 -0.46 -18.09
CA LYS A 7 22.24 -0.47 -16.77
C LYS A 7 22.44 -1.86 -16.21
N ASN A 8 23.25 -1.93 -15.16
CA ASN A 8 23.89 -3.11 -14.65
C ASN A 8 22.88 -4.26 -14.45
N LYS A 9 23.00 -5.33 -15.25
CA LYS A 9 22.34 -6.62 -15.03
C LYS A 9 22.95 -7.38 -13.82
N SER A 10 23.41 -6.68 -12.78
CA SER A 10 24.11 -7.27 -11.63
C SER A 10 23.27 -7.29 -10.35
N ASP A 11 22.20 -6.50 -10.25
CA ASP A 11 21.41 -6.38 -9.03
C ASP A 11 20.18 -7.29 -9.02
N TYR A 12 20.09 -8.27 -9.93
CA TYR A 12 18.98 -9.24 -9.97
C TYR A 12 17.57 -8.60 -10.01
N GLY A 13 17.46 -7.36 -10.50
CA GLY A 13 16.22 -6.57 -10.52
C GLY A 13 15.74 -6.11 -9.14
N LEU A 14 16.63 -5.99 -8.15
CA LEU A 14 16.30 -5.56 -6.80
C LEU A 14 16.02 -4.05 -6.72
N GLU A 15 16.73 -3.20 -7.47
CA GLU A 15 16.45 -1.76 -7.54
C GLU A 15 14.99 -1.46 -7.90
N ASP A 16 14.49 -1.99 -9.02
CA ASP A 16 13.09 -1.82 -9.44
C ASP A 16 12.11 -2.38 -8.39
N PHE A 17 12.46 -3.50 -7.77
CA PHE A 17 11.64 -4.09 -6.71
C PHE A 17 11.56 -3.21 -5.46
N PHE A 18 12.68 -2.64 -5.02
CA PHE A 18 12.68 -1.73 -3.87
C PHE A 18 11.94 -0.44 -4.17
N GLN A 19 11.93 0.01 -5.43
CA GLN A 19 11.10 1.13 -5.86
C GLN A 19 9.61 0.78 -5.75
N GLU A 20 9.18 -0.38 -6.25
CA GLU A 20 7.79 -0.87 -6.10
C GLU A 20 7.39 -0.99 -4.61
N VAL A 21 8.29 -1.49 -3.76
CA VAL A 21 8.07 -1.61 -2.31
C VAL A 21 7.85 -0.24 -1.69
N GLN A 22 8.73 0.72 -1.96
CA GLN A 22 8.63 2.08 -1.41
C GLN A 22 7.33 2.76 -1.83
N GLU A 23 6.91 2.60 -3.09
CA GLU A 23 5.64 3.16 -3.55
C GLU A 23 4.45 2.60 -2.77
N ILE A 24 4.44 1.28 -2.53
CA ILE A 24 3.38 0.65 -1.73
C ILE A 24 3.43 1.12 -0.28
N GLU A 25 4.61 1.26 0.32
CA GLU A 25 4.77 1.78 1.68
C GLU A 25 4.23 3.20 1.82
N ILE A 26 4.53 4.09 0.86
CA ILE A 26 3.97 5.46 0.82
C ILE A 26 2.44 5.44 0.79
N PHE A 27 1.82 4.55 0.01
CA PHE A 27 0.37 4.41 -0.02
C PHE A 27 -0.20 3.86 1.29
N LEU A 28 0.48 2.92 1.94
CA LEU A 28 0.09 2.39 3.26
C LEU A 28 0.16 3.47 4.35
N ASP A 29 1.17 4.34 4.30
CA ASP A 29 1.31 5.46 5.22
C ASP A 29 0.22 6.52 4.97
N LYS A 30 -0.06 6.83 3.70
CA LYS A 30 -1.18 7.71 3.33
C LYS A 30 -2.52 7.17 3.86
N MET A 31 -2.76 5.87 3.73
CA MET A 31 -3.96 5.22 4.27
C MET A 31 -4.04 5.36 5.79
N SER A 32 -2.91 5.17 6.50
CA SER A 32 -2.83 5.29 7.96
C SER A 32 -3.17 6.72 8.41
N ASN A 33 -2.66 7.73 7.71
CA ASN A 33 -2.93 9.14 7.99
C ASN A 33 -4.41 9.51 7.82
N ILE A 34 -5.07 8.99 6.77
CA ILE A 34 -6.51 9.23 6.58
C ILE A 34 -7.32 8.51 7.65
N ASN A 35 -6.93 7.29 8.02
CA ASN A 35 -7.62 6.54 9.06
C ASN A 35 -7.55 7.26 10.43
N HIS A 36 -6.41 7.89 10.75
CA HIS A 36 -6.29 8.71 11.95
C HIS A 36 -7.23 9.92 11.94
N LYS A 37 -7.27 10.67 10.83
CA LYS A 37 -8.21 11.80 10.65
C LYS A 37 -9.67 11.38 10.75
N LEU A 38 -10.00 10.21 10.21
CA LEU A 38 -11.34 9.65 10.27
C LEU A 38 -11.73 9.31 11.72
N GLN A 39 -10.79 8.77 12.50
CA GLN A 39 -10.99 8.51 13.92
C GLN A 39 -11.23 9.81 14.71
N GLU A 40 -10.39 10.82 14.53
CA GLU A 40 -10.56 12.14 15.16
C GLU A 40 -11.93 12.76 14.80
N ALA A 41 -12.31 12.67 13.52
CA ALA A 41 -13.61 13.16 13.05
C ALA A 41 -14.78 12.41 13.68
N ASN A 42 -14.66 11.09 13.84
CA ASN A 42 -15.70 10.29 14.49
C ASN A 42 -15.84 10.66 15.98
N GLU A 43 -14.72 10.83 16.69
CA GLU A 43 -14.70 11.28 18.08
C GLU A 43 -15.30 12.68 18.25
N GLU A 44 -14.96 13.63 17.37
CA GLU A 44 -15.55 14.97 17.33
C GLU A 44 -17.08 14.88 17.15
N SER A 45 -17.55 13.99 16.27
CA SER A 45 -18.98 13.83 15.97
C SER A 45 -19.83 13.45 17.18
N LYS A 46 -19.23 12.74 18.17
CA LYS A 46 -19.92 12.26 19.38
C LYS A 46 -20.24 13.37 20.38
N SER A 47 -19.47 14.46 20.38
CA SER A 47 -19.63 15.57 21.32
C SER A 47 -20.44 16.75 20.75
N VAL A 48 -20.62 16.80 19.44
CA VAL A 48 -21.33 17.89 18.75
C VAL A 48 -22.85 17.69 18.80
N THR A 49 -23.54 18.61 19.47
CA THR A 49 -25.02 18.62 19.57
C THR A 49 -25.70 19.45 18.48
N LYS A 50 -24.95 20.29 17.76
CA LYS A 50 -25.48 21.14 16.68
C LYS A 50 -25.59 20.37 15.37
N ALA A 51 -26.82 20.16 14.90
CA ALA A 51 -27.11 19.37 13.69
C ALA A 51 -26.36 19.81 12.43
N SER A 52 -26.10 21.11 12.23
CA SER A 52 -25.34 21.61 11.07
C SER A 52 -23.88 21.17 11.10
N LEU A 53 -23.27 21.11 12.28
CA LEU A 53 -21.88 20.68 12.48
C LEU A 53 -21.78 19.16 12.33
N SER A 54 -22.73 18.39 12.89
CA SER A 54 -22.76 16.94 12.70
C SER A 54 -22.88 16.55 11.22
N LYS A 55 -23.66 17.29 10.42
CA LYS A 55 -23.74 17.09 8.96
C LYS A 55 -22.42 17.40 8.25
N ALA A 56 -21.72 18.45 8.66
CA ALA A 56 -20.42 18.80 8.07
C ALA A 56 -19.34 17.73 8.37
N ILE A 57 -19.31 17.23 9.60
CA ILE A 57 -18.40 16.15 10.03
C ILE A 57 -18.66 14.88 9.23
N LYS A 58 -19.93 14.46 9.08
CA LYS A 58 -20.29 13.28 8.27
C LYS A 58 -19.80 13.39 6.82
N ARG A 59 -19.97 14.54 6.17
CA ARG A 59 -19.48 14.76 4.80
C ARG A 59 -17.95 14.66 4.70
N ARG A 60 -17.21 15.12 5.72
CA ARG A 60 -15.75 14.96 5.78
C ARG A 60 -15.38 13.48 5.88
N MET A 61 -16.04 12.74 6.77
CA MET A 61 -15.84 11.30 6.94
C MET A 61 -16.14 10.51 5.66
N GLU A 62 -17.24 10.82 4.96
CA GLU A 62 -17.60 10.20 3.68
C GLU A 62 -16.48 10.37 2.63
N LYS A 63 -15.90 11.57 2.53
CA LYS A 63 -14.77 11.84 1.63
C LYS A 63 -13.52 11.05 2.00
N ASP A 64 -13.23 10.93 3.30
CA ASP A 64 -12.07 10.18 3.79
C ASP A 64 -12.26 8.67 3.53
N ILE A 65 -13.48 8.14 3.68
CA ILE A 65 -13.84 6.76 3.34
C ILE A 65 -13.61 6.48 1.86
N ASP A 66 -14.07 7.37 0.97
CA ASP A 66 -13.87 7.24 -0.47
C ASP A 66 -12.39 7.24 -0.86
N GLU A 67 -11.59 8.10 -0.21
CA GLU A 67 -10.15 8.18 -0.47
C GLU A 67 -9.41 6.90 -0.01
N VAL A 68 -9.76 6.35 1.16
CA VAL A 68 -9.21 5.06 1.62
C VAL A 68 -9.57 3.94 0.64
N GLY A 69 -10.79 3.93 0.11
CA GLY A 69 -11.22 2.98 -0.92
C GLY A 69 -10.34 3.03 -2.18
N LYS A 70 -10.05 4.24 -2.67
CA LYS A 70 -9.16 4.45 -3.84
C LYS A 70 -7.74 3.98 -3.57
N ILE A 71 -7.16 4.36 -2.43
CA ILE A 71 -5.80 3.95 -2.05
C ILE A 71 -5.73 2.43 -1.93
N THR A 72 -6.71 1.80 -1.28
CA THR A 72 -6.79 0.35 -1.13
C THR A 72 -6.79 -0.36 -2.49
N ARG A 73 -7.59 0.13 -3.45
CA ARG A 73 -7.61 -0.43 -4.82
C ARG A 73 -6.25 -0.28 -5.49
N ASN A 74 -5.61 0.87 -5.38
CA ASN A 74 -4.29 1.11 -5.99
C ASN A 74 -3.22 0.18 -5.41
N ILE A 75 -3.18 0.00 -4.08
CA ILE A 75 -2.23 -0.92 -3.45
C ILE A 75 -2.46 -2.36 -3.94
N LYS A 76 -3.72 -2.80 -4.05
CA LYS A 76 -4.03 -4.15 -4.57
C LYS A 76 -3.48 -4.36 -5.98
N VAL A 77 -3.72 -3.40 -6.89
CA VAL A 77 -3.20 -3.46 -8.27
C VAL A 77 -1.67 -3.54 -8.28
N LYS A 78 -0.99 -2.72 -7.47
CA LYS A 78 0.49 -2.75 -7.36
C LYS A 78 1.02 -4.05 -6.78
N LEU A 79 0.34 -4.64 -5.80
CA LEU A 79 0.72 -5.95 -5.24
C LEU A 79 0.54 -7.09 -6.25
N GLU A 80 -0.51 -7.04 -7.07
CA GLU A 80 -0.71 -8.00 -8.17
C GLU A 80 0.36 -7.84 -9.26
N GLU A 81 0.78 -6.61 -9.55
CA GLU A 81 1.89 -6.34 -10.46
C GLU A 81 3.23 -6.84 -9.92
N MET A 82 3.52 -6.56 -8.65
CA MET A 82 4.69 -7.06 -7.95
C MET A 82 4.75 -8.60 -7.94
N ASP A 83 3.61 -9.28 -7.77
CA ASP A 83 3.53 -10.74 -7.88
C ASP A 83 3.93 -11.22 -9.29
N ARG A 84 3.42 -10.57 -10.35
CA ARG A 84 3.79 -10.90 -11.73
C ARG A 84 5.29 -10.65 -11.96
N ASN A 85 5.81 -9.52 -11.49
CA ASN A 85 7.23 -9.17 -11.64
C ASN A 85 8.13 -10.15 -10.88
N ASN A 86 7.71 -10.64 -9.71
CA ASN A 86 8.41 -11.69 -8.98
C ASN A 86 8.44 -13.03 -9.76
N LEU A 87 7.36 -13.39 -10.43
CA LEU A 87 7.33 -14.59 -11.28
C LEU A 87 8.22 -14.45 -12.51
N GLU A 88 8.24 -13.27 -13.14
CA GLU A 88 9.12 -12.99 -14.27
C GLU A 88 10.60 -12.95 -13.85
N ASN A 89 10.91 -12.42 -12.67
CA ASN A 89 12.26 -12.39 -12.10
C ASN A 89 12.88 -13.79 -12.03
N ARG A 90 12.06 -14.84 -11.76
CA ARG A 90 12.52 -16.24 -11.69
C ARG A 90 13.11 -16.78 -12.99
N LYS A 91 12.80 -16.16 -14.13
CA LYS A 91 13.35 -16.56 -15.43
C LYS A 91 14.80 -16.08 -15.60
N MET A 92 15.28 -15.18 -14.74
CA MET A 92 16.67 -14.70 -14.80
C MET A 92 17.64 -15.70 -14.15
N PRO A 93 18.86 -15.86 -14.71
CA PRO A 93 19.91 -16.65 -14.08
C PRO A 93 20.19 -16.19 -12.64
N GLY A 94 20.24 -17.13 -11.69
CA GLY A 94 20.47 -16.82 -10.27
C GLY A 94 19.23 -16.36 -9.47
N CYS A 95 18.09 -16.12 -10.14
CA CYS A 95 16.83 -15.69 -9.52
C CYS A 95 15.76 -16.79 -9.45
N GLY A 96 16.11 -18.03 -9.82
CA GLY A 96 15.17 -19.15 -9.85
C GLY A 96 14.43 -19.35 -8.53
N LYS A 97 13.31 -20.09 -8.58
CA LYS A 97 12.49 -20.38 -7.40
C LYS A 97 13.35 -20.96 -6.27
N GLY A 98 13.20 -20.40 -5.07
CA GLY A 98 13.90 -20.83 -3.88
C GLY A 98 15.29 -20.22 -3.68
N THR A 99 15.80 -19.37 -4.58
CA THR A 99 17.06 -18.64 -4.35
C THR A 99 16.90 -17.61 -3.23
N GLY A 100 18.02 -17.06 -2.74
CA GLY A 100 17.99 -15.98 -1.75
C GLY A 100 17.18 -14.77 -2.24
N VAL A 101 17.38 -14.36 -3.49
CA VAL A 101 16.64 -13.27 -4.13
C VAL A 101 15.14 -13.57 -4.19
N ASP A 102 14.75 -14.75 -4.69
CA ASP A 102 13.34 -15.15 -4.78
C ASP A 102 12.67 -15.16 -3.39
N ARG A 103 13.30 -15.77 -2.38
CA ARG A 103 12.74 -15.83 -1.02
C ARG A 103 12.59 -14.44 -0.41
N SER A 104 13.58 -13.56 -0.56
CA SER A 104 13.52 -12.19 -0.04
C SER A 104 12.37 -11.41 -0.68
N ARG A 105 12.26 -11.44 -2.02
CA ARG A 105 11.18 -10.76 -2.75
C ARG A 105 9.81 -11.27 -2.32
N MET A 106 9.63 -12.60 -2.31
CA MET A 106 8.36 -13.23 -1.89
C MET A 106 7.98 -12.88 -0.45
N SER A 107 8.94 -12.92 0.48
CA SER A 107 8.71 -12.59 1.88
C SER A 107 8.26 -11.13 2.05
N MET A 108 8.93 -10.19 1.39
CA MET A 108 8.57 -8.77 1.43
C MET A 108 7.20 -8.51 0.80
N THR A 109 6.89 -9.12 -0.34
CA THR A 109 5.56 -9.01 -0.97
C THR A 109 4.45 -9.55 -0.04
N VAL A 110 4.69 -10.67 0.65
CA VAL A 110 3.75 -11.19 1.66
C VAL A 110 3.59 -10.23 2.84
N ALA A 111 4.69 -9.64 3.32
CA ALA A 111 4.65 -8.65 4.40
C ALA A 111 3.79 -7.43 4.02
N LEU A 112 3.95 -6.90 2.81
CA LEU A 112 3.15 -5.77 2.30
C LEU A 112 1.66 -6.14 2.19
N LYS A 113 1.34 -7.34 1.69
CA LYS A 113 -0.05 -7.83 1.66
C LYS A 113 -0.67 -7.92 3.04
N ASN A 114 0.08 -8.38 4.03
CA ASN A 114 -0.39 -8.46 5.41
C ASN A 114 -0.60 -7.07 6.01
N ARG A 115 0.34 -6.14 5.81
CA ARG A 115 0.18 -4.74 6.24
C ARG A 115 -1.07 -4.10 5.64
N LEU A 116 -1.35 -4.31 4.35
CA LEU A 116 -2.60 -3.84 3.74
C LEU A 116 -3.83 -4.43 4.43
N LYS A 117 -3.85 -5.76 4.66
CA LYS A 117 -4.98 -6.43 5.34
C LYS A 117 -5.21 -5.85 6.72
N ASP A 118 -4.15 -5.60 7.49
CA ASP A 118 -4.27 -5.09 8.84
C ASP A 118 -4.77 -3.64 8.83
N ARG A 119 -4.27 -2.78 7.94
CA ARG A 119 -4.80 -1.42 7.77
C ARG A 119 -6.27 -1.39 7.36
N ILE A 120 -6.71 -2.33 6.50
CA ILE A 120 -8.13 -2.45 6.13
C ILE A 120 -8.97 -2.86 7.34
N LYS A 121 -8.50 -3.80 8.18
CA LYS A 121 -9.21 -4.18 9.42
C LYS A 121 -9.34 -2.99 10.36
N ASP A 122 -8.25 -2.25 10.58
CA ASP A 122 -8.25 -1.06 11.44
C ASP A 122 -9.27 -0.02 10.93
N PHE A 123 -9.30 0.22 9.63
CA PHE A 123 -10.27 1.11 9.00
C PHE A 123 -11.71 0.63 9.18
N GLN A 124 -11.97 -0.66 9.00
CA GLN A 124 -13.31 -1.25 9.17
C GLN A 124 -13.83 -1.12 10.60
N VAL A 125 -12.95 -1.23 11.61
CA VAL A 125 -13.31 -0.99 13.01
C VAL A 125 -13.72 0.48 13.21
N ASN A 126 -12.96 1.43 12.65
CA ASN A 126 -13.19 2.87 12.84
C ASN A 126 -14.45 3.40 12.16
N VAL A 127 -14.87 2.81 11.04
CA VAL A 127 -16.08 3.22 10.29
C VAL A 127 -17.37 2.61 10.87
N ARG A 128 -17.29 1.51 11.63
CA ARG A 128 -18.46 0.78 12.13
C ARG A 128 -19.07 1.38 13.40
N VAL A 129 -18.56 2.50 13.89
CA VAL A 129 -18.98 3.19 15.14
C VAL A 129 -19.72 4.47 14.82
#